data_AF-A0A9Q9BCN7-F1
#
_entry.id   AF-A0A9Q9BCN7-F1
#
_cell.length_a   1.000
_cell.length_b   1.000
_cell.length_c   1.000
_cell.angle_alpha   90.00
_cell.angle_beta   90.00
_cell.angle_gamma   90.00
#
_symmetry.space_group_name_H-M   'P 1'
#
loop_
_entity.id
_entity.type
_entity.pdbx_description
1 polymer ?
#
loop_
_entity_poly.entity_id
_entity_poly.type
_entity_poly.pdbx_seq_one_letter_code
_entity_poly.pdbx_strand_id
1 'polypeptide(L)'
;MENFLMSVSMFFYKMQDKVSMTVSLFVIAGCLIGIFLVLFIASTKVRKINSVFAIILSTVISCILMIPLMTAFNSFVSKKIVNEVTNSQLAEIEARKAKIKLLAANQELKEKEKEILDNKINMQKQSIEISGLEDSLRVLQNTQLNMQSFKEILELGLLEANLKQTNLYRNRLSGITTGMGLKADQYYDEGLVVLTHDIDAKFGVDLKKIKITVSKDFPNILWIKDIQPKFLGASKNKHIKEVAEIRRVDIKNNIKTYSILNGQAEVKRANQYADLCEQEYQTRLSQGLETNFMNAAVSKLAENFIKLILSPLKKEIRFDSGLDGLTMSLEDYIEGELKEIRAKRLGLEDSNKNLDAETEIKEKELEKLKSKIGD
;
A
#
# COMPACT_ATOMS: atom_id res chain seq x y z
N MET A 1 -93.76 -7.89 43.43
CA MET A 1 -92.86 -9.02 43.16
C MET A 1 -91.68 -8.60 42.25
N GLU A 2 -91.92 -7.73 41.27
CA GLU A 2 -90.87 -7.20 40.36
C GLU A 2 -89.72 -6.46 41.06
N ASN A 3 -90.00 -5.56 42.02
CA ASN A 3 -88.95 -4.82 42.75
C ASN A 3 -88.00 -5.72 43.57
N PHE A 4 -88.47 -6.89 44.02
CA PHE A 4 -87.64 -7.83 44.78
C PHE A 4 -86.72 -8.64 43.86
N LEU A 5 -87.27 -9.17 42.76
CA LEU A 5 -86.48 -9.91 41.76
C LEU A 5 -85.42 -9.02 41.10
N MET A 6 -85.73 -7.75 40.84
CA MET A 6 -84.79 -6.78 40.24
C MET A 6 -83.68 -6.35 41.22
N SER A 7 -83.99 -6.27 42.53
CA SER A 7 -82.99 -6.00 43.58
C SER A 7 -82.03 -7.18 43.74
N VAL A 8 -82.56 -8.41 43.74
CA VAL A 8 -81.78 -9.64 43.83
C VAL A 8 -80.88 -9.81 42.59
N SER A 9 -81.40 -9.57 41.38
CA SER A 9 -80.59 -9.67 40.16
C SER A 9 -79.48 -8.61 40.11
N MET A 10 -79.73 -7.37 40.53
CA MET A 10 -78.69 -6.33 40.62
C MET A 10 -77.61 -6.67 41.65
N PHE A 11 -77.99 -7.27 42.78
CA PHE A 11 -77.04 -7.70 43.80
C PHE A 11 -76.10 -8.79 43.26
N PHE A 12 -76.62 -9.79 42.56
CA PHE A 12 -75.81 -10.83 41.93
C PHE A 12 -74.95 -10.30 40.77
N TYR A 13 -75.45 -9.34 40.00
CA TYR A 13 -74.68 -8.70 38.94
C TYR A 13 -73.49 -7.90 39.50
N LYS A 14 -73.66 -7.17 40.61
CA LYS A 14 -72.55 -6.47 41.29
C LYS A 14 -71.55 -7.41 41.96
N MET A 15 -71.98 -8.62 42.35
CA MET A 15 -71.08 -9.66 42.88
C MET A 15 -70.25 -10.31 41.77
N GLN A 16 -70.71 -10.30 40.51
CA GLN A 16 -70.06 -10.95 39.37
C GLN A 16 -68.59 -10.53 39.17
N ASP A 17 -68.26 -9.26 39.43
CA ASP A 17 -66.91 -8.72 39.25
C ASP A 17 -65.97 -9.08 40.42
N LYS A 18 -66.51 -9.22 41.64
CA LYS A 18 -65.72 -9.44 42.87
C LYS A 18 -65.48 -10.90 43.24
N VAL A 19 -66.17 -11.83 42.59
CA VAL A 19 -66.08 -13.26 42.90
C VAL A 19 -64.89 -13.90 42.17
N SER A 20 -64.00 -14.58 42.91
CA SER A 20 -62.87 -15.30 42.32
C SER A 20 -63.35 -16.58 41.60
N MET A 21 -62.56 -17.07 40.64
CA MET A 21 -62.89 -18.26 39.84
C MET A 21 -63.21 -19.49 40.72
N THR A 22 -62.51 -19.63 41.85
CA THR A 22 -62.72 -20.67 42.86
C THR A 22 -64.08 -20.54 43.54
N VAL A 23 -64.48 -19.31 43.89
CA VAL A 23 -65.77 -19.05 44.55
C VAL A 23 -66.93 -19.24 43.58
N SER A 24 -66.78 -18.88 42.30
CA SER A 24 -67.80 -19.18 41.27
C SER A 24 -68.07 -20.67 41.11
N LEU A 25 -67.02 -21.52 41.17
CA LEU A 25 -67.15 -22.98 41.15
C LEU A 25 -67.95 -23.51 42.35
N PHE A 26 -67.67 -23.01 43.56
CA PHE A 26 -68.43 -23.38 44.76
C PHE A 26 -69.90 -22.94 44.68
N VAL A 27 -70.18 -21.75 44.15
CA VAL A 27 -71.56 -21.27 43.97
C VAL A 27 -72.31 -22.11 42.95
N ILE A 28 -71.68 -22.51 41.83
CA ILE A 28 -72.27 -23.38 40.81
C ILE A 28 -72.62 -24.74 41.42
N ALA A 29 -71.67 -25.38 42.11
CA ALA A 29 -71.88 -26.67 42.76
C ALA A 29 -73.00 -26.60 43.82
N GLY A 30 -72.97 -25.56 44.67
CA GLY A 30 -73.98 -25.35 45.71
C GLY A 30 -75.39 -25.12 45.14
N CYS A 31 -75.54 -24.34 44.07
CA CYS A 31 -76.82 -24.09 43.42
C CYS A 31 -77.38 -25.35 42.74
N LEU A 32 -76.53 -26.16 42.09
CA LEU A 32 -76.95 -27.44 41.50
C LEU A 32 -77.42 -28.44 42.57
N ILE A 33 -76.67 -28.56 43.67
CA ILE A 33 -77.04 -29.40 44.83
C ILE A 33 -78.36 -28.91 45.44
N GLY A 34 -78.53 -27.60 45.58
CA GLY A 34 -79.76 -26.97 46.08
C GLY A 34 -80.97 -27.25 45.19
N ILE A 35 -80.84 -27.13 43.87
CA ILE A 35 -81.90 -27.48 42.91
C ILE A 35 -82.28 -28.96 43.02
N PHE A 36 -81.29 -29.86 43.10
CA PHE A 36 -81.53 -31.29 43.30
C PHE A 36 -82.28 -31.59 44.61
N LEU A 37 -81.88 -30.95 45.72
CA LEU A 37 -82.53 -31.09 47.02
C LEU A 37 -83.98 -30.58 46.99
N VAL A 38 -84.23 -29.45 46.35
CA VAL A 38 -85.58 -28.88 46.21
C VAL A 38 -86.48 -29.79 45.37
N LEU A 39 -85.97 -30.33 44.26
CA LEU A 39 -86.70 -31.30 43.43
C LEU A 39 -86.96 -32.61 44.18
N PHE A 40 -85.98 -33.09 44.97
CA PHE A 40 -86.12 -34.29 45.79
C PHE A 40 -87.17 -34.11 46.90
N ILE A 41 -87.14 -32.97 47.62
CA ILE A 41 -88.11 -32.68 48.68
C ILE A 41 -89.52 -32.46 48.11
N ALA A 42 -89.63 -31.76 46.97
CA ALA A 42 -90.90 -31.57 46.28
C ALA A 42 -91.51 -32.89 45.81
N SER A 43 -90.70 -33.80 45.24
CA SER A 43 -91.15 -35.10 44.73
C SER A 43 -91.51 -36.11 45.82
N THR A 44 -90.82 -36.09 46.98
CA THR A 44 -91.00 -37.10 48.04
C THR A 44 -91.95 -36.69 49.16
N LYS A 45 -91.86 -35.44 49.66
CA LYS A 45 -92.61 -34.99 50.84
C LYS A 45 -93.79 -34.08 50.51
N VAL A 46 -93.60 -33.08 49.65
CA VAL A 46 -94.62 -32.05 49.41
C VAL A 46 -95.73 -32.55 48.47
N ARG A 47 -95.39 -33.44 47.52
CA ARG A 47 -96.36 -34.06 46.59
C ARG A 47 -97.49 -34.85 47.28
N LYS A 48 -97.26 -35.36 48.50
CA LYS A 48 -98.28 -36.07 49.30
C LYS A 48 -99.32 -35.14 49.93
N ILE A 49 -99.01 -33.85 50.07
CA ILE A 49 -99.88 -32.86 50.71
C ILE A 49 -100.71 -32.12 49.65
N ASN A 50 -100.06 -31.60 48.60
CA ASN A 50 -100.72 -30.98 47.46
C ASN A 50 -99.80 -30.96 46.24
N SER A 51 -100.20 -31.61 45.15
CA SER A 51 -99.39 -31.79 43.95
C SER A 51 -99.13 -30.48 43.20
N VAL A 52 -100.11 -29.57 43.14
CA VAL A 52 -100.00 -28.28 42.44
C VAL A 52 -99.02 -27.35 43.18
N PHE A 53 -99.08 -27.34 44.50
CA PHE A 53 -98.19 -26.52 45.33
C PHE A 53 -96.73 -26.99 45.25
N ALA A 54 -96.50 -28.30 45.19
CA ALA A 54 -95.15 -28.87 45.01
C ALA A 54 -94.50 -28.41 43.70
N ILE A 55 -95.27 -28.39 42.60
CA ILE A 55 -94.80 -27.98 41.27
C ILE A 55 -94.50 -26.47 41.25
N ILE A 56 -95.38 -25.64 41.82
CA ILE A 56 -95.16 -24.19 41.87
C ILE A 56 -93.93 -23.86 42.72
N LEU A 57 -93.81 -24.46 43.90
CA LEU A 57 -92.69 -24.21 44.81
C LEU A 57 -91.35 -24.68 44.22
N SER A 58 -91.30 -25.86 43.60
CA SER A 58 -90.08 -26.33 42.95
C SER A 58 -89.68 -25.44 41.77
N THR A 59 -90.66 -25.02 40.97
CA THR A 59 -90.39 -24.18 39.79
C THR A 59 -89.89 -22.79 40.20
N VAL A 60 -90.53 -22.15 41.18
CA VAL A 60 -90.14 -20.81 41.65
C VAL A 60 -88.75 -20.84 42.28
N ILE A 61 -88.46 -21.81 43.15
CA ILE A 61 -87.14 -21.90 43.81
C ILE A 61 -86.04 -22.27 42.81
N SER A 62 -86.31 -23.17 41.84
CA SER A 62 -85.37 -23.47 40.76
C SER A 62 -85.09 -22.24 39.88
N CYS A 63 -86.11 -21.44 39.55
CA CYS A 63 -85.92 -20.19 38.82
C CYS A 63 -85.08 -19.16 39.61
N ILE A 64 -85.29 -19.05 40.92
CA ILE A 64 -84.50 -18.16 41.79
C ILE A 64 -83.04 -18.62 41.87
N LEU A 65 -82.78 -19.94 41.92
CA LEU A 65 -81.43 -20.51 41.96
C LEU A 65 -80.70 -20.47 40.60
N MET A 66 -81.43 -20.40 39.48
CA MET A 66 -80.84 -20.27 38.14
C MET A 66 -80.16 -18.91 37.89
N ILE A 67 -80.64 -17.84 38.54
CA ILE A 67 -80.07 -16.49 38.41
C ILE A 67 -78.61 -16.46 38.91
N PRO A 68 -78.29 -16.84 40.17
CA PRO A 68 -76.91 -16.88 40.65
C PRO A 68 -76.05 -17.90 39.89
N LEU A 69 -76.63 -19.04 39.49
CA LEU A 69 -75.95 -20.06 38.69
C LEU A 69 -75.45 -19.50 37.35
N MET A 70 -76.31 -18.83 36.59
CA MET A 70 -75.93 -18.26 35.28
C MET A 70 -74.95 -17.11 35.41
N THR A 71 -75.07 -16.25 36.43
CA THR A 71 -74.08 -15.19 36.68
C THR A 71 -72.70 -15.75 37.06
N ALA A 72 -72.65 -16.81 37.89
CA ALA A 72 -71.39 -17.44 38.27
C ALA A 72 -70.74 -18.18 37.10
N PHE A 73 -71.53 -18.84 36.26
CA PHE A 73 -71.06 -19.52 35.05
C PHE A 73 -70.51 -18.53 34.02
N ASN A 74 -71.20 -17.42 33.76
CA ASN A 74 -70.75 -16.39 32.83
C ASN A 74 -69.44 -15.73 33.31
N SER A 75 -69.31 -15.45 34.62
CA SER A 75 -68.07 -14.93 35.23
C SER A 75 -66.91 -15.93 35.13
N PHE A 76 -67.18 -17.22 35.31
CA PHE A 76 -66.17 -18.27 35.16
C PHE A 76 -65.67 -18.38 33.72
N VAL A 77 -66.58 -18.44 32.75
CA VAL A 77 -66.24 -18.54 31.32
C VAL A 77 -65.49 -17.30 30.85
N SER A 78 -65.95 -16.09 31.20
CA SER A 78 -65.29 -14.85 30.81
C SER A 78 -63.88 -14.74 31.41
N LYS A 79 -63.71 -15.02 32.71
CA LYS A 79 -62.38 -14.97 33.35
C LYS A 79 -61.44 -16.07 32.83
N LYS A 80 -61.96 -17.25 32.48
CA LYS A 80 -61.15 -18.33 31.89
C LYS A 80 -60.65 -17.96 30.49
N ILE A 81 -61.53 -17.47 29.61
CA ILE A 81 -61.19 -17.04 28.25
C ILE A 81 -60.22 -15.86 28.29
N VAL A 82 -60.48 -14.88 29.15
CA VAL A 82 -59.59 -13.71 29.31
C VAL A 82 -58.22 -14.17 29.82
N ASN A 83 -58.13 -15.02 30.84
CA ASN A 83 -56.83 -15.53 31.32
C ASN A 83 -56.08 -16.33 30.24
N GLU A 84 -56.78 -17.18 29.48
CA GLU A 84 -56.15 -18.00 28.43
C GLU A 84 -55.60 -17.15 27.27
N VAL A 85 -56.38 -16.16 26.80
CA VAL A 85 -55.95 -15.20 25.76
C VAL A 85 -54.81 -14.33 26.28
N THR A 86 -54.91 -13.83 27.51
CA THR A 86 -53.88 -12.97 28.11
C THR A 86 -52.58 -13.75 28.29
N ASN A 87 -52.63 -14.99 28.79
CA ASN A 87 -51.45 -15.85 28.93
C ASN A 87 -50.82 -16.21 27.58
N SER A 88 -51.63 -16.50 26.55
CA SER A 88 -51.15 -16.76 25.20
C SER A 88 -50.46 -15.54 24.59
N GLN A 89 -51.03 -14.34 24.77
CA GLN A 89 -50.42 -13.10 24.29
C GLN A 89 -49.15 -12.75 25.07
N LEU A 90 -49.11 -12.99 26.37
CA LEU A 90 -47.92 -12.78 27.20
C LEU A 90 -46.78 -13.70 26.77
N ALA A 91 -47.07 -14.97 26.53
CA ALA A 91 -46.11 -15.94 25.99
C ALA A 91 -45.61 -15.56 24.59
N GLU A 92 -46.50 -15.07 23.71
CA GLU A 92 -46.10 -14.59 22.37
C GLU A 92 -45.23 -13.33 22.45
N ILE A 93 -45.54 -12.40 23.36
CA ILE A 93 -44.74 -11.19 23.60
C ILE A 93 -43.36 -11.57 24.14
N GLU A 94 -43.27 -12.52 25.07
CA GLU A 94 -42.00 -13.04 25.59
C GLU A 94 -41.17 -13.72 24.49
N ALA A 95 -41.80 -14.55 23.65
CA ALA A 95 -41.14 -15.20 22.52
C ALA A 95 -40.63 -14.17 21.48
N ARG A 96 -41.42 -13.13 21.17
CA ARG A 96 -41.00 -12.04 20.28
C ARG A 96 -39.85 -11.22 20.89
N LYS A 97 -39.91 -10.91 22.18
CA LYS A 97 -38.81 -10.22 22.90
C LYS A 97 -37.52 -11.03 22.86
N ALA A 98 -37.60 -12.35 23.08
CA ALA A 98 -36.45 -13.23 22.98
C ALA A 98 -35.86 -13.24 21.55
N LYS A 99 -36.72 -13.32 20.52
CA LYS A 99 -36.29 -13.28 19.11
C LYS A 99 -35.62 -11.96 18.73
N ILE A 100 -36.13 -10.83 19.22
CA ILE A 100 -35.52 -9.50 18.98
C ILE A 100 -34.14 -9.42 19.63
N LYS A 101 -33.99 -9.90 20.88
CA LYS A 101 -32.69 -9.95 21.55
C LYS A 101 -31.68 -10.79 20.78
N LEU A 102 -32.09 -11.97 20.29
CA LEU A 102 -31.24 -12.86 19.51
C LEU A 102 -30.82 -12.22 18.17
N LEU A 103 -31.75 -11.56 17.48
CA LEU A 103 -31.46 -10.82 16.24
C LEU A 103 -30.46 -9.68 16.47
N ALA A 104 -30.64 -8.87 17.52
CA ALA A 104 -29.71 -7.79 17.87
C ALA A 104 -28.31 -8.34 18.20
N ALA A 105 -28.23 -9.41 18.98
CA ALA A 105 -26.96 -10.06 19.31
C ALA A 105 -26.26 -10.63 18.07
N ASN A 106 -27.01 -11.23 17.12
CA ASN A 106 -26.46 -11.70 15.86
C ASN A 106 -25.98 -10.57 14.93
N GLN A 107 -26.61 -9.40 14.98
CA GLN A 107 -26.14 -8.22 14.23
C GLN A 107 -24.82 -7.70 14.80
N GLU A 108 -24.73 -7.55 16.12
CA GLU A 108 -23.51 -7.15 16.82
C GLU A 108 -22.34 -8.11 16.52
N LEU A 109 -22.64 -9.42 16.47
CA LEU A 109 -21.67 -10.46 16.15
C LEU A 109 -21.14 -10.31 14.72
N LYS A 110 -22.01 -10.07 13.74
CA LYS A 110 -21.62 -9.84 12.35
C LYS A 110 -20.81 -8.57 12.16
N GLU A 111 -21.14 -7.50 12.88
CA GLU A 111 -20.39 -6.24 12.85
C GLU A 111 -18.97 -6.44 13.39
N LYS A 112 -18.82 -7.11 14.54
CA LYS A 112 -17.50 -7.43 15.11
C LYS A 112 -16.67 -8.36 14.19
N GLU A 113 -17.30 -9.37 13.59
CA GLU A 113 -16.61 -10.24 12.61
C GLU A 113 -16.11 -9.46 11.39
N LYS A 114 -16.91 -8.50 10.91
CA LYS A 114 -16.51 -7.64 9.79
C LYS A 114 -15.33 -6.72 10.18
N GLU A 115 -15.37 -6.09 11.34
CA GLU A 115 -14.27 -5.25 11.82
C GLU A 115 -12.96 -6.03 11.97
N ILE A 116 -13.01 -7.24 12.52
CA ILE A 116 -11.85 -8.14 12.63
C ILE A 116 -11.29 -8.45 11.24
N LEU A 117 -12.16 -8.75 10.27
CA LEU A 117 -11.74 -9.04 8.90
C LEU A 117 -11.11 -7.82 8.23
N ASP A 118 -11.70 -6.63 8.39
CA ASP A 118 -11.18 -5.38 7.84
C ASP A 118 -9.81 -5.04 8.45
N ASN A 119 -9.64 -5.23 9.76
CA ASN A 119 -8.35 -5.07 10.45
C ASN A 119 -7.29 -6.05 9.90
N LYS A 120 -7.63 -7.34 9.74
CA LYS A 120 -6.72 -8.35 9.16
C LYS A 120 -6.31 -8.00 7.72
N ILE A 121 -7.25 -7.54 6.90
CA ILE A 121 -6.96 -7.11 5.52
C ILE A 121 -6.03 -5.89 5.52
N ASN A 122 -6.27 -4.91 6.40
CA ASN A 122 -5.41 -3.74 6.52
C ASN A 122 -4.00 -4.12 6.98
N MET A 123 -3.86 -5.03 7.95
CA MET A 123 -2.55 -5.55 8.36
C MET A 123 -1.82 -6.26 7.22
N GLN A 124 -2.52 -7.08 6.42
CA GLN A 124 -1.93 -7.72 5.25
C GLN A 124 -1.43 -6.70 4.22
N LYS A 125 -2.22 -5.65 3.94
CA LYS A 125 -1.79 -4.56 3.04
C LYS A 125 -0.56 -3.84 3.57
N GLN A 126 -0.55 -3.50 4.86
CA GLN A 126 0.60 -2.88 5.52
C GLN A 126 1.83 -3.80 5.51
N SER A 127 1.65 -5.11 5.69
CA SER A 127 2.75 -6.10 5.62
C SER A 127 3.38 -6.20 4.22
N ILE A 128 2.56 -6.18 3.16
CA ILE A 128 3.05 -6.11 1.78
C ILE A 128 3.83 -4.81 1.54
N GLU A 129 3.33 -3.68 2.05
CA GLU A 129 4.04 -2.40 1.95
C GLU A 129 5.37 -2.42 2.69
N ILE A 130 5.42 -2.98 3.92
CA ILE A 130 6.66 -3.16 4.68
C ILE A 130 7.68 -3.98 3.88
N SER A 131 7.29 -5.12 3.31
CA SER A 131 8.18 -5.94 2.49
C SER A 131 8.72 -5.16 1.28
N GLY A 132 7.88 -4.38 0.60
CA GLY A 132 8.33 -3.51 -0.49
C GLY A 132 9.28 -2.39 -0.06
N LEU A 133 9.09 -1.84 1.15
CA LEU A 133 10.01 -0.86 1.75
C LEU A 133 11.34 -1.51 2.15
N GLU A 134 11.33 -2.75 2.65
CA GLU A 134 12.55 -3.50 2.98
C GLU A 134 13.42 -3.77 1.75
N ASP A 135 12.82 -4.19 0.64
CA ASP A 135 13.55 -4.37 -0.62
C ASP A 135 14.15 -3.04 -1.10
N SER A 136 13.38 -1.95 -0.99
CA SER A 136 13.84 -0.60 -1.34
C SER A 136 15.02 -0.16 -0.45
N LEU A 137 14.93 -0.41 0.87
CA LEU A 137 16.01 -0.15 1.81
C LEU A 137 17.25 -0.98 1.47
N ARG A 138 17.10 -2.25 1.13
CA ARG A 138 18.23 -3.12 0.80
C ARG A 138 19.00 -2.60 -0.41
N VAL A 139 18.29 -2.24 -1.49
CA VAL A 139 18.93 -1.71 -2.71
C VAL A 139 19.60 -0.36 -2.44
N LEU A 140 18.90 0.56 -1.77
CA LEU A 140 19.43 1.89 -1.45
C LEU A 140 20.60 1.82 -0.45
N GLN A 141 20.56 0.93 0.54
CA GLN A 141 21.67 0.72 1.48
C GLN A 141 22.88 0.13 0.79
N ASN A 142 22.71 -0.86 -0.08
CA ASN A 142 23.83 -1.39 -0.87
C ASN A 142 24.44 -0.31 -1.75
N THR A 143 23.60 0.56 -2.34
CA THR A 143 24.06 1.71 -3.13
C THR A 143 24.82 2.71 -2.25
N GLN A 144 24.29 3.06 -1.08
CA GLN A 144 24.94 3.96 -0.12
C GLN A 144 26.28 3.39 0.36
N LEU A 145 26.33 2.10 0.72
CA LEU A 145 27.55 1.43 1.17
C LEU A 145 28.61 1.43 0.07
N ASN A 146 28.22 1.14 -1.17
CA ASN A 146 29.10 1.25 -2.32
C ASN A 146 29.60 2.69 -2.52
N MET A 147 28.76 3.70 -2.27
CA MET A 147 29.18 5.09 -2.39
C MET A 147 30.11 5.53 -1.25
N GLN A 148 29.82 5.15 0.00
CA GLN A 148 30.62 5.52 1.16
C GLN A 148 31.98 4.83 1.19
N SER A 149 32.09 3.63 0.62
CA SER A 149 33.35 2.88 0.53
C SER A 149 34.44 3.58 -0.29
N PHE A 150 34.08 4.58 -1.10
CA PHE A 150 35.00 5.31 -1.98
C PHE A 150 34.90 6.84 -1.79
N LYS A 151 34.70 7.29 -0.54
CA LYS A 151 34.45 8.70 -0.19
C LYS A 151 35.50 9.70 -0.70
N GLU A 152 36.71 9.27 -1.07
CA GLU A 152 37.75 10.15 -1.63
C GLU A 152 37.67 10.25 -3.16
N ILE A 153 37.41 9.16 -3.88
CA ILE A 153 37.31 9.10 -5.35
C ILE A 153 36.06 8.31 -5.72
N LEU A 154 34.92 8.99 -5.84
CA LEU A 154 33.65 8.34 -6.18
C LEU A 154 33.53 8.23 -7.71
N GLU A 155 34.46 7.52 -8.32
CA GLU A 155 34.48 7.28 -9.77
C GLU A 155 33.82 5.94 -10.08
N LEU A 156 32.75 5.99 -10.88
CA LEU A 156 32.09 4.80 -11.37
C LEU A 156 32.63 4.43 -12.75
N GLY A 157 33.38 3.34 -12.84
CA GLY A 157 33.75 2.72 -14.11
C GLY A 157 32.54 2.11 -14.79
N LEU A 158 32.22 2.58 -15.99
CA LEU A 158 31.04 2.18 -16.76
C LEU A 158 31.38 1.38 -18.02
N LEU A 159 32.57 1.62 -18.59
CA LEU A 159 32.96 1.05 -19.86
C LEU A 159 34.48 0.86 -19.90
N GLU A 160 34.90 -0.30 -20.39
CA GLU A 160 36.27 -0.56 -20.82
C GLU A 160 36.24 -0.87 -22.32
N ALA A 161 37.08 -0.19 -23.10
CA ALA A 161 37.13 -0.35 -24.54
C ALA A 161 38.58 -0.45 -25.01
N ASN A 162 38.85 -1.42 -25.88
CA ASN A 162 40.09 -1.46 -26.65
C ASN A 162 39.98 -0.48 -27.82
N LEU A 163 40.87 0.51 -27.84
CA LEU A 163 40.92 1.56 -28.84
C LEU A 163 42.23 1.45 -29.60
N LYS A 164 42.13 1.35 -30.92
CA LYS A 164 43.27 1.48 -31.83
C LYS A 164 43.17 2.77 -32.61
N GLN A 165 44.04 3.72 -32.31
CA GLN A 165 44.03 5.07 -32.88
C GLN A 165 45.33 5.31 -33.64
N THR A 166 45.24 5.74 -34.89
CA THR A 166 46.41 6.09 -35.70
C THR A 166 46.40 7.58 -35.99
N ASN A 167 47.43 8.27 -35.51
CA ASN A 167 47.56 9.71 -35.60
C ASN A 167 48.68 10.08 -36.58
N LEU A 168 48.41 11.08 -37.42
CA LEU A 168 49.35 11.65 -38.37
C LEU A 168 49.81 13.02 -37.86
N TYR A 169 51.09 13.14 -37.58
CA TYR A 169 51.72 14.40 -37.20
C TYR A 169 52.55 14.92 -38.37
N ARG A 170 52.28 16.17 -38.75
CA ARG A 170 53.03 16.86 -39.79
C ARG A 170 53.31 18.27 -39.32
N ASN A 171 54.59 18.60 -39.16
CA ASN A 171 54.98 19.95 -38.77
C ASN A 171 56.25 20.40 -39.51
N ARG A 172 56.33 21.71 -39.76
CA ARG A 172 57.52 22.34 -40.33
C ARG A 172 58.57 22.46 -39.23
N LEU A 173 59.75 21.85 -39.44
CA LEU A 173 60.83 21.81 -38.45
C LEU A 173 61.93 22.83 -38.71
N SER A 174 61.95 23.45 -39.89
CA SER A 174 62.91 24.51 -40.24
C SER A 174 62.21 25.79 -40.73
N GLY A 175 62.94 26.91 -40.69
CA GLY A 175 62.52 28.12 -41.40
C GLY A 175 62.45 27.89 -42.93
N ILE A 176 61.70 28.76 -43.61
CA ILE A 176 61.70 28.81 -45.07
C ILE A 176 63.02 29.41 -45.53
N THR A 177 63.73 28.70 -46.40
CA THR A 177 64.99 29.15 -46.98
C THR A 177 64.80 29.43 -48.47
N THR A 178 65.39 30.52 -48.97
CA THR A 178 65.39 30.82 -50.41
C THR A 178 66.25 29.80 -51.14
N GLY A 179 65.69 29.16 -52.16
CA GLY A 179 66.41 28.21 -53.00
C GLY A 179 67.18 28.88 -54.13
N MET A 180 68.15 28.17 -54.68
CA MET A 180 68.75 28.55 -55.97
C MET A 180 67.77 28.11 -57.06
N GLY A 181 67.04 29.06 -57.67
CA GLY A 181 65.86 28.89 -58.55
C GLY A 181 65.95 27.88 -59.73
N LEU A 182 67.09 27.22 -59.91
CA LEU A 182 67.23 26.03 -60.76
C LEU A 182 66.44 24.83 -60.19
N LYS A 183 66.51 24.55 -58.88
CA LYS A 183 65.86 23.39 -58.25
C LYS A 183 64.57 23.76 -57.49
N ALA A 184 64.60 24.85 -56.73
CA ALA A 184 63.47 25.34 -55.95
C ALA A 184 63.59 26.86 -55.75
N ASP A 185 62.46 27.56 -55.65
CA ASP A 185 62.40 28.98 -55.28
C ASP A 185 62.52 29.12 -53.75
N GLN A 186 61.91 28.18 -53.02
CA GLN A 186 61.96 28.11 -51.56
C GLN A 186 62.00 26.64 -51.12
N TYR A 187 62.64 26.36 -49.98
CA TYR A 187 62.59 25.05 -49.36
C TYR A 187 62.52 25.12 -47.83
N TYR A 188 61.97 24.08 -47.23
CA TYR A 188 61.99 23.85 -45.78
C TYR A 188 61.93 22.35 -45.49
N ASP A 189 62.32 21.97 -44.27
CA ASP A 189 62.19 20.60 -43.79
C ASP A 189 60.89 20.46 -42.97
N GLU A 190 60.16 19.38 -43.22
CA GLU A 190 59.01 18.95 -42.43
C GLU A 190 59.28 17.59 -41.79
N GLY A 191 58.76 17.41 -40.58
CA GLY A 191 58.66 16.09 -39.95
C GLY A 191 57.33 15.45 -40.31
N LEU A 192 57.37 14.18 -40.69
CA LEU A 192 56.19 13.34 -40.80
C LEU A 192 56.32 12.17 -39.83
N VAL A 193 55.36 12.05 -38.93
CA VAL A 193 55.31 10.96 -37.95
C VAL A 193 53.92 10.33 -38.00
N VAL A 194 53.87 9.00 -38.06
CA VAL A 194 52.64 8.21 -37.92
C VAL A 194 52.80 7.32 -36.70
N LEU A 195 51.95 7.52 -35.71
CA LEU A 195 51.91 6.75 -34.47
C LEU A 195 50.57 6.04 -34.36
N THR A 196 50.61 4.73 -34.14
CA THR A 196 49.44 3.93 -33.80
C THR A 196 49.47 3.61 -32.30
N HIS A 197 48.45 4.01 -31.58
CA HIS A 197 48.23 3.68 -30.17
C HIS A 197 47.18 2.58 -30.04
N ASP A 198 47.47 1.58 -29.21
CA ASP A 198 46.58 0.48 -28.80
C ASP A 198 46.38 0.57 -27.29
N ILE A 199 45.18 1.01 -26.92
CA ILE A 199 44.83 1.47 -25.58
C ILE A 199 43.64 0.68 -25.05
N ASP A 200 43.77 0.12 -23.86
CA ASP A 200 42.64 -0.40 -23.10
C ASP A 200 42.15 0.72 -22.17
N ALA A 201 41.18 1.49 -22.65
CA ALA A 201 40.70 2.72 -22.03
C ALA A 201 39.50 2.45 -21.12
N LYS A 202 39.52 3.04 -19.92
CA LYS A 202 38.43 2.97 -18.94
C LYS A 202 37.72 4.30 -18.83
N PHE A 203 36.40 4.24 -18.81
CA PHE A 203 35.52 5.40 -18.82
C PHE A 203 34.48 5.31 -17.72
N GLY A 204 34.05 6.47 -17.25
CA GLY A 204 33.12 6.56 -16.15
C GLY A 204 32.59 7.94 -15.87
N VAL A 205 32.06 8.12 -14.67
CA VAL A 205 31.54 9.39 -14.17
C VAL A 205 31.95 9.59 -12.71
N ASP A 206 32.08 10.84 -12.32
CA ASP A 206 32.24 11.23 -10.92
C ASP A 206 30.86 11.41 -10.29
N LEU A 207 30.46 10.46 -9.44
CA LEU A 207 29.13 10.47 -8.83
C LEU A 207 28.96 11.63 -7.82
N LYS A 208 30.03 12.22 -7.28
CA LYS A 208 29.94 13.38 -6.37
C LYS A 208 29.44 14.63 -7.07
N LYS A 209 29.70 14.74 -8.37
CA LYS A 209 29.27 15.89 -9.17
C LYS A 209 27.81 15.80 -9.55
N ILE A 210 27.22 14.61 -9.51
CA ILE A 210 25.82 14.39 -9.88
C ILE A 210 24.93 15.04 -8.83
N LYS A 211 24.01 15.87 -9.31
CA LYS A 211 23.03 16.57 -8.49
C LYS A 211 21.63 16.08 -8.77
N ILE A 212 20.83 16.04 -7.71
CA ILE A 212 19.40 15.76 -7.78
C ILE A 212 18.66 17.03 -7.39
N THR A 213 17.78 17.48 -8.27
CA THR A 213 16.85 18.57 -8.01
C THR A 213 15.44 18.01 -7.88
N VAL A 214 14.78 18.33 -6.77
CA VAL A 214 13.36 18.04 -6.57
C VAL A 214 12.58 19.35 -6.65
N SER A 215 11.63 19.42 -7.59
CA SER A 215 10.73 20.58 -7.70
C SER A 215 9.60 20.50 -6.68
N LYS A 216 9.19 21.65 -6.14
CA LYS A 216 8.00 21.73 -5.28
C LYS A 216 6.71 21.43 -6.04
N ASP A 217 6.68 21.78 -7.33
CA ASP A 217 5.49 21.61 -8.17
C ASP A 217 5.32 20.16 -8.64
N PHE A 218 6.43 19.41 -8.72
CA PHE A 218 6.45 18.02 -9.18
C PHE A 218 7.30 17.14 -8.25
N PRO A 219 6.82 16.84 -7.03
CA PRO A 219 7.60 16.10 -6.03
C PRO A 219 7.91 14.65 -6.43
N ASN A 220 7.15 14.09 -7.39
CA ASN A 220 7.35 12.73 -7.91
C ASN A 220 8.35 12.66 -9.08
N ILE A 221 8.95 13.79 -9.49
CA ILE A 221 9.94 13.84 -10.58
C ILE A 221 11.30 14.21 -9.99
N LEU A 222 12.30 13.36 -10.25
CA LEU A 222 13.69 13.61 -9.92
C LEU A 222 14.43 14.12 -11.16
N TRP A 223 14.99 15.31 -11.06
CA TRP A 223 15.81 15.89 -12.11
C TRP A 223 17.29 15.66 -11.80
N ILE A 224 17.95 14.89 -12.65
CA ILE A 224 19.36 14.57 -12.52
C ILE A 224 20.17 15.55 -13.38
N LYS A 225 21.19 16.17 -12.77
CA LYS A 225 22.07 17.16 -13.41
C LYS A 225 23.54 16.80 -13.22
N ASP A 226 24.40 17.48 -13.99
CA ASP A 226 25.86 17.46 -13.86
C ASP A 226 26.50 16.07 -14.04
N ILE A 227 25.91 15.22 -14.89
CA ILE A 227 26.56 13.98 -15.34
C ILE A 227 27.69 14.36 -16.30
N GLN A 228 28.93 14.23 -15.81
CA GLN A 228 30.14 14.54 -16.57
C GLN A 228 30.90 13.24 -16.86
N PRO A 229 30.88 12.75 -18.12
CA PRO A 229 31.77 11.68 -18.57
C PRO A 229 33.22 12.02 -18.31
N LYS A 230 34.00 11.00 -17.93
CA LYS A 230 35.41 11.13 -17.65
C LYS A 230 36.19 9.90 -18.14
N PHE A 231 37.37 10.16 -18.68
CA PHE A 231 38.40 9.14 -18.86
C PHE A 231 39.04 8.84 -17.49
N LEU A 232 38.91 7.60 -17.03
CA LEU A 232 39.41 7.17 -15.71
C LEU A 232 40.87 6.71 -15.79
N GLY A 233 41.36 6.40 -16.98
CA GLY A 233 42.71 5.93 -17.21
C GLY A 233 42.76 4.80 -18.23
N ALA A 234 43.97 4.30 -18.48
CA ALA A 234 44.20 3.17 -19.35
C ALA A 234 44.93 2.05 -18.60
N SER A 235 44.45 0.81 -18.73
CA SER A 235 45.13 -0.39 -18.20
C SER A 235 46.28 -0.83 -19.09
N LYS A 236 46.24 -0.43 -20.37
CA LYS A 236 47.29 -0.67 -21.37
C LYS A 236 47.37 0.55 -22.29
N ASN A 237 48.59 0.97 -22.63
CA ASN A 237 48.83 1.92 -23.70
C ASN A 237 50.14 1.54 -24.40
N LYS A 238 50.03 0.82 -25.51
CA LYS A 238 51.17 0.48 -26.36
C LYS A 238 51.13 1.38 -27.59
N HIS A 239 52.29 1.85 -28.02
CA HIS A 239 52.40 2.62 -29.25
C HIS A 239 53.31 1.89 -30.25
N ILE A 240 53.03 2.08 -31.53
CA ILE A 240 53.85 1.63 -32.64
C ILE A 240 54.13 2.86 -33.50
N LYS A 241 55.41 3.10 -33.76
CA LYS A 241 55.87 4.13 -34.69
C LYS A 241 55.93 3.53 -36.08
N GLU A 242 54.85 3.75 -36.83
CA GLU A 242 54.70 3.26 -38.20
C GLU A 242 55.62 4.02 -39.16
N VAL A 243 55.73 5.33 -38.98
CA VAL A 243 56.58 6.22 -39.79
C VAL A 243 57.19 7.30 -38.90
N ALA A 244 58.48 7.57 -39.09
CA ALA A 244 59.12 8.78 -38.58
C ALA A 244 60.23 9.21 -39.54
N GLU A 245 59.99 10.27 -40.27
CA GLU A 245 60.90 10.76 -41.31
C GLU A 245 60.91 12.28 -41.41
N ILE A 246 62.04 12.81 -41.88
CA ILE A 246 62.14 14.20 -42.30
C ILE A 246 62.02 14.25 -43.82
N ARG A 247 61.18 15.13 -44.33
CA ARG A 247 61.06 15.43 -45.75
C ARG A 247 61.53 16.84 -46.01
N ARG A 248 62.32 17.03 -47.06
CA ARG A 248 62.49 18.34 -47.68
C ARG A 248 61.29 18.63 -48.56
N VAL A 249 60.69 19.79 -48.34
CA VAL A 249 59.65 20.36 -49.20
C VAL A 249 60.31 21.43 -50.06
N ASP A 250 60.41 21.15 -51.35
CA ASP A 250 60.90 22.09 -52.36
C ASP A 250 59.69 22.74 -53.04
N ILE A 251 59.67 24.07 -53.12
CA ILE A 251 58.60 24.86 -53.75
C ILE A 251 59.16 25.52 -55.00
N LYS A 252 58.56 25.25 -56.15
CA LYS A 252 58.88 25.93 -57.42
C LYS A 252 57.59 26.28 -58.16
N ASN A 253 57.41 27.54 -58.55
CA ASN A 253 56.17 28.00 -59.21
C ASN A 253 54.88 27.57 -58.46
N ASN A 254 54.88 27.64 -57.12
CA ASN A 254 53.81 27.15 -56.23
C ASN A 254 53.54 25.63 -56.24
N ILE A 255 54.36 24.82 -56.92
CA ILE A 255 54.29 23.36 -56.89
C ILE A 255 55.22 22.86 -55.78
N LYS A 256 54.71 21.97 -54.92
CA LYS A 256 55.48 21.33 -53.85
C LYS A 256 55.96 19.95 -54.27
N THR A 257 57.24 19.68 -54.13
CA THR A 257 57.84 18.36 -54.27
C THR A 257 58.46 17.91 -52.96
N TYR A 258 58.40 16.61 -52.67
CA TYR A 258 58.82 16.03 -51.41
C TYR A 258 59.99 15.07 -51.62
N SER A 259 61.06 15.26 -50.87
CA SER A 259 62.22 14.37 -50.87
C SER A 259 62.50 13.89 -49.45
N ILE A 260 62.57 12.58 -49.23
CA ILE A 260 62.87 12.02 -47.91
C ILE A 260 64.36 12.21 -47.61
N LEU A 261 64.67 12.75 -46.44
CA LEU A 261 66.05 12.92 -45.96
C LEU A 261 66.41 11.75 -45.04
N ASN A 262 67.29 10.86 -45.53
CA ASN A 262 67.68 9.63 -44.84
C ASN A 262 69.09 9.69 -44.23
N GLY A 263 69.67 10.87 -44.06
CA GLY A 263 70.96 11.02 -43.39
C GLY A 263 70.88 10.66 -41.90
N GLN A 264 72.00 10.26 -41.31
CA GLN A 264 72.03 9.83 -39.90
C GLN A 264 71.54 10.91 -38.94
N ALA A 265 71.84 12.19 -39.22
CA ALA A 265 71.38 13.32 -38.43
C ALA A 265 69.86 13.51 -38.56
N GLU A 266 69.31 13.37 -39.76
CA GLU A 266 67.89 13.51 -40.05
C GLU A 266 67.07 12.37 -39.47
N VAL A 267 67.56 11.14 -39.51
CA VAL A 267 66.93 9.99 -38.83
C VAL A 267 66.90 10.22 -37.32
N LYS A 268 68.00 10.73 -36.72
CA LYS A 268 68.01 11.10 -35.30
C LYS A 268 66.98 12.20 -34.99
N ARG A 269 66.88 13.22 -35.84
CA ARG A 269 65.93 14.33 -35.70
C ARG A 269 64.48 13.88 -35.87
N ALA A 270 64.21 12.97 -36.80
CA ALA A 270 62.90 12.35 -37.00
C ALA A 270 62.45 11.56 -35.77
N ASN A 271 63.36 10.78 -35.17
CA ASN A 271 63.07 10.05 -33.93
C ASN A 271 62.78 11.00 -32.76
N GLN A 272 63.59 12.05 -32.58
CA GLN A 272 63.33 13.07 -31.55
C GLN A 272 61.97 13.74 -31.73
N TYR A 273 61.58 14.03 -32.97
CA TYR A 273 60.26 14.60 -33.25
C TYR A 273 59.13 13.60 -32.96
N ALA A 274 59.33 12.31 -33.26
CA ALA A 274 58.36 11.28 -32.93
C ALA A 274 58.16 11.13 -31.40
N ASP A 275 59.23 11.19 -30.62
CA ASP A 275 59.17 11.15 -29.16
C ASP A 275 58.36 12.33 -28.59
N LEU A 276 58.49 13.52 -29.20
CA LEU A 276 57.68 14.69 -28.84
C LEU A 276 56.19 14.49 -29.17
N CYS A 277 55.87 13.94 -30.34
CA CYS A 277 54.50 13.63 -30.73
C CYS A 277 53.86 12.59 -29.79
N GLU A 278 54.63 11.59 -29.37
CA GLU A 278 54.16 10.61 -28.38
C GLU A 278 53.83 11.29 -27.04
N GLN A 279 54.73 12.14 -26.52
CA GLN A 279 54.49 12.87 -25.26
C GLN A 279 53.27 13.80 -25.34
N GLU A 280 53.08 14.47 -26.47
CA GLU A 280 51.90 15.30 -26.71
C GLU A 280 50.62 14.45 -26.69
N TYR A 281 50.64 13.30 -27.38
CA TYR A 281 49.51 12.36 -27.37
C TYR A 281 49.19 11.87 -25.95
N GLN A 282 50.18 11.45 -25.17
CA GLN A 282 49.98 10.98 -23.80
C GLN A 282 49.38 12.07 -22.90
N THR A 283 49.87 13.30 -23.05
CA THR A 283 49.34 14.46 -22.31
C THR A 283 47.86 14.67 -22.65
N ARG A 284 47.51 14.68 -23.94
CA ARG A 284 46.14 14.86 -24.42
C ARG A 284 45.22 13.70 -24.04
N LEU A 285 45.73 12.46 -24.05
CA LEU A 285 45.02 11.28 -23.60
C LEU A 285 44.70 11.36 -22.10
N SER A 286 45.66 11.75 -21.26
CA SER A 286 45.44 11.92 -19.82
C SER A 286 44.41 13.01 -19.49
N GLN A 287 44.29 14.01 -20.36
CA GLN A 287 43.27 15.06 -20.31
C GLN A 287 41.91 14.61 -20.87
N GLY A 288 41.81 13.39 -21.41
CA GLY A 288 40.60 12.85 -22.04
C GLY A 288 40.32 13.37 -23.46
N LEU A 289 41.22 14.16 -24.05
CA LEU A 289 40.98 14.81 -25.34
C LEU A 289 40.93 13.81 -26.49
N GLU A 290 41.77 12.78 -26.44
CA GLU A 290 41.83 11.71 -27.45
C GLU A 290 40.64 10.75 -27.39
N THR A 291 39.82 10.82 -26.33
CA THR A 291 38.73 9.89 -26.06
C THR A 291 37.36 10.56 -25.94
N ASN A 292 37.26 11.85 -26.22
CA ASN A 292 36.02 12.64 -26.17
C ASN A 292 34.86 12.05 -26.97
N PHE A 293 35.14 11.31 -28.05
CA PHE A 293 34.12 10.63 -28.85
C PHE A 293 33.33 9.57 -28.05
N MET A 294 33.87 9.08 -26.94
CA MET A 294 33.20 8.12 -26.04
C MET A 294 32.22 8.78 -25.07
N ASN A 295 32.29 10.11 -24.90
CA ASN A 295 31.52 10.82 -23.87
C ASN A 295 30.01 10.56 -23.98
N ALA A 296 29.46 10.54 -25.19
CA ALA A 296 28.02 10.30 -25.41
C ALA A 296 27.59 8.89 -24.95
N ALA A 297 28.39 7.87 -25.26
CA ALA A 297 28.12 6.49 -24.83
C ALA A 297 28.20 6.36 -23.32
N VAL A 298 29.21 6.98 -22.70
CA VAL A 298 29.43 6.98 -21.25
C VAL A 298 28.30 7.72 -20.53
N SER A 299 27.86 8.88 -21.03
CA SER A 299 26.68 9.58 -20.50
C SER A 299 25.44 8.68 -20.51
N LYS A 300 25.20 7.94 -21.60
CA LYS A 300 24.04 7.06 -21.68
C LYS A 300 24.09 5.90 -20.68
N LEU A 301 25.27 5.32 -20.49
CA LEU A 301 25.48 4.29 -19.46
C LEU A 301 25.27 4.86 -18.06
N ALA A 302 25.75 6.08 -17.80
CA ALA A 302 25.55 6.76 -16.53
C ALA A 302 24.06 7.04 -16.26
N GLU A 303 23.31 7.54 -17.25
CA GLU A 303 21.85 7.72 -17.12
C GLU A 303 21.15 6.42 -16.75
N ASN A 304 21.48 5.32 -17.43
CA ASN A 304 20.89 4.01 -17.16
C ASN A 304 21.25 3.49 -15.77
N PHE A 305 22.49 3.69 -15.35
CA PHE A 305 22.93 3.34 -14.00
C PHE A 305 22.16 4.13 -12.94
N ILE A 306 22.03 5.46 -13.11
CA ILE A 306 21.30 6.33 -12.18
C ILE A 306 19.83 5.93 -12.11
N LYS A 307 19.20 5.64 -13.26
CA LYS A 307 17.83 5.10 -13.29
C LYS A 307 17.69 3.82 -12.48
N LEU A 308 18.67 2.90 -12.60
CA LEU A 308 18.65 1.64 -11.90
C LEU A 308 18.72 1.84 -10.39
N ILE A 309 19.69 2.63 -9.90
CA ILE A 309 19.89 2.81 -8.45
C ILE A 309 18.77 3.61 -7.78
N LEU A 310 18.11 4.52 -8.51
CA LEU A 310 17.00 5.32 -8.00
C LEU A 310 15.63 4.69 -8.28
N SER A 311 15.55 3.62 -9.07
CA SER A 311 14.30 2.91 -9.37
C SER A 311 13.49 2.48 -8.13
N PRO A 312 14.10 2.08 -6.99
CA PRO A 312 13.33 1.70 -5.80
C PRO A 312 12.48 2.83 -5.22
N LEU A 313 12.82 4.09 -5.51
CA LEU A 313 12.05 5.25 -5.05
C LEU A 313 10.71 5.40 -5.76
N LYS A 314 10.49 4.67 -6.87
CA LYS A 314 9.27 4.73 -7.70
C LYS A 314 8.91 6.15 -8.17
N LYS A 315 9.92 7.01 -8.30
CA LYS A 315 9.79 8.37 -8.83
C LYS A 315 10.16 8.38 -10.31
N GLU A 316 9.61 9.32 -11.07
CA GLU A 316 9.98 9.52 -12.46
C GLU A 316 11.36 10.19 -12.52
N ILE A 317 12.30 9.62 -13.29
CA ILE A 317 13.67 10.12 -13.38
C ILE A 317 13.85 10.79 -14.74
N ARG A 318 14.16 12.08 -14.71
CA ARG A 318 14.44 12.90 -15.90
C ARG A 318 15.83 13.49 -15.81
N PHE A 319 16.43 13.68 -16.98
CA PHE A 319 17.76 14.26 -17.12
C PHE A 319 17.62 15.63 -17.73
N ASP A 320 18.36 16.58 -17.16
CA ASP A 320 18.53 17.92 -17.68
C ASP A 320 17.23 18.73 -17.87
N SER A 321 16.80 19.39 -16.80
CA SER A 321 15.96 20.58 -16.91
C SER A 321 16.60 21.71 -16.13
N GLY A 322 16.70 22.88 -16.76
CA GLY A 322 17.08 24.13 -16.09
C GLY A 322 16.05 24.61 -15.06
N LEU A 323 15.32 23.70 -14.38
CA LEU A 323 14.38 24.02 -13.32
C LEU A 323 15.12 24.35 -12.02
N ASP A 324 14.65 25.41 -11.36
CA ASP A 324 15.05 25.78 -10.01
C ASP A 324 14.30 24.94 -8.98
N GLY A 325 15.03 24.43 -7.99
CA GLY A 325 14.50 23.58 -6.93
C GLY A 325 15.57 23.26 -5.89
N LEU A 326 15.17 22.56 -4.83
CA LEU A 326 16.13 22.10 -3.83
C LEU A 326 17.08 21.12 -4.50
N THR A 327 18.33 21.53 -4.63
CA THR A 327 19.38 20.77 -5.32
C THR A 327 20.35 20.24 -4.28
N MET A 328 20.61 18.94 -4.32
CA MET A 328 21.54 18.28 -3.41
C MET A 328 22.37 17.24 -4.17
N SER A 329 23.44 16.74 -3.54
CA SER A 329 24.23 15.67 -4.14
C SER A 329 23.44 14.36 -4.19
N LEU A 330 23.82 13.46 -5.10
CA LEU A 330 23.25 12.11 -5.17
C LEU A 330 23.38 11.36 -3.82
N GLU A 331 24.51 11.52 -3.13
CA GLU A 331 24.78 10.88 -1.83
C GLU A 331 23.83 11.39 -0.74
N ASP A 332 23.73 12.72 -0.58
CA ASP A 332 22.87 13.35 0.43
C ASP A 332 21.40 13.00 0.19
N TYR A 333 20.98 12.95 -1.08
CA TYR A 333 19.61 12.59 -1.45
C TYR A 333 19.29 11.15 -1.06
N ILE A 334 20.16 10.20 -1.39
CA ILE A 334 19.98 8.78 -1.02
C ILE A 334 19.96 8.62 0.50
N GLU A 335 20.81 9.34 1.24
CA GLU A 335 20.82 9.29 2.70
C GLU A 335 19.50 9.83 3.30
N GLY A 336 18.97 10.93 2.75
CA GLY A 336 17.68 11.49 3.14
C GLY A 336 16.53 10.50 2.92
N GLU A 337 16.42 9.94 1.72
CA GLU A 337 15.38 8.96 1.38
C GLU A 337 15.50 7.68 2.22
N LEU A 338 16.72 7.21 2.52
CA LEU A 338 16.92 6.07 3.42
C LEU A 338 16.38 6.34 4.83
N LYS A 339 16.55 7.55 5.36
CA LYS A 339 16.00 7.94 6.67
C LYS A 339 14.47 7.97 6.62
N GLU A 340 13.89 8.56 5.57
CA GLU A 340 12.43 8.65 5.40
C GLU A 340 11.78 7.26 5.25
N ILE A 341 12.33 6.40 4.39
CA ILE A 341 11.83 5.04 4.17
C ILE A 341 11.92 4.21 5.47
N ARG A 342 13.02 4.32 6.22
CA ARG A 342 13.16 3.66 7.53
C ARG A 342 12.11 4.14 8.53
N ALA A 343 11.90 5.45 8.62
CA ALA A 343 10.90 6.03 9.51
C ALA A 343 9.48 5.56 9.14
N LYS A 344 9.15 5.55 7.83
CA LYS A 344 7.86 5.06 7.34
C LYS A 344 7.66 3.57 7.65
N ARG A 345 8.68 2.73 7.44
CA ARG A 345 8.63 1.30 7.76
C ARG A 345 8.35 1.07 9.24
N LEU A 346 9.10 1.74 10.13
CA LEU A 346 8.89 1.65 11.58
C LEU A 346 7.48 2.09 11.99
N GLY A 347 6.97 3.18 11.41
CA GLY A 347 5.59 3.62 11.65
C GLY A 347 4.53 2.60 11.24
N LEU A 348 4.72 1.91 10.12
CA LEU A 348 3.83 0.82 9.67
C LEU A 348 3.95 -0.43 10.55
N GLU A 349 5.15 -0.79 10.99
CA GLU A 349 5.35 -1.90 11.94
C GLU A 349 4.61 -1.64 13.26
N ASP A 350 4.71 -0.43 13.81
CA ASP A 350 4.05 -0.08 15.05
C ASP A 350 2.51 0.04 14.87
N SER A 351 2.05 0.55 13.72
CA SER A 351 0.63 0.50 13.35
C SER A 351 0.10 -0.94 13.30
N ASN A 352 0.84 -1.86 12.68
CA ASN A 352 0.47 -3.27 12.60
C ASN A 352 0.39 -3.92 13.99
N LYS A 353 1.34 -3.65 14.88
CA LYS A 353 1.29 -4.15 16.27
C LYS A 353 0.05 -3.66 17.01
N ASN A 354 -0.31 -2.38 16.84
CA ASN A 354 -1.50 -1.82 17.48
C ASN A 354 -2.78 -2.45 16.93
N LEU A 355 -2.88 -2.62 15.60
CA LEU A 355 -4.00 -3.31 14.96
C LEU A 355 -4.13 -4.77 15.39
N ASP A 356 -3.01 -5.47 15.54
CA ASP A 356 -2.98 -6.87 16.01
C ASP A 356 -3.51 -6.97 17.45
N ALA A 357 -3.02 -6.10 18.35
CA ALA A 357 -3.51 -6.02 19.73
C ALA A 357 -5.01 -5.66 19.81
N GLU A 358 -5.49 -4.71 18.99
CA GLU A 358 -6.92 -4.38 18.91
C GLU A 358 -7.73 -5.57 18.39
N THR A 359 -7.21 -6.29 17.41
CA THR A 359 -7.86 -7.47 16.82
C THR A 359 -7.96 -8.60 17.83
N GLU A 360 -6.92 -8.88 18.63
CA GLU A 360 -6.98 -9.87 19.71
C GLU A 360 -8.05 -9.53 20.77
N ILE A 361 -8.18 -8.24 21.12
CA ILE A 361 -9.20 -7.79 22.08
C ILE A 361 -10.60 -8.05 21.50
N LYS A 362 -10.82 -7.66 20.24
CA LYS A 362 -12.11 -7.87 19.55
C LYS A 362 -12.43 -9.35 19.37
N GLU A 363 -11.44 -10.20 19.11
CA GLU A 363 -11.62 -11.66 19.04
C GLU A 363 -12.06 -12.24 20.39
N LYS A 364 -11.42 -11.83 21.50
CA LYS A 364 -11.83 -12.23 22.86
C LYS A 364 -13.24 -11.75 23.20
N GLU A 365 -13.63 -10.54 22.77
CA GLU A 365 -15.00 -10.06 22.93
C GLU A 365 -16.00 -10.84 22.09
N LEU A 366 -15.64 -11.19 20.86
CA LEU A 366 -16.46 -11.99 19.96
C LEU A 366 -16.69 -13.40 20.53
N GLU A 367 -15.67 -14.03 21.09
CA GLU A 367 -15.80 -15.33 21.77
C GLU A 367 -16.76 -15.25 22.97
N LYS A 368 -16.64 -14.19 23.79
CA LYS A 368 -17.56 -13.94 24.92
C LYS A 368 -19.00 -13.68 24.46
N LEU A 369 -19.20 -13.07 23.31
CA LEU A 369 -20.54 -12.86 22.74
C LEU A 369 -21.10 -14.16 22.18
N LYS A 370 -20.28 -14.95 21.48
CA LYS A 370 -20.65 -16.28 20.97
C LYS A 370 -21.08 -17.22 22.10
N SER A 371 -20.35 -17.26 23.22
CA SER A 371 -20.72 -18.10 24.36
C SER A 371 -22.07 -17.69 24.98
N LYS A 372 -22.34 -16.39 25.11
CA LYS A 372 -23.62 -15.86 25.64
C LYS A 372 -24.84 -16.11 24.76
N ILE A 373 -24.65 -16.42 23.48
CA ILE A 373 -25.74 -16.73 22.53
C ILE A 373 -25.93 -18.24 22.40
N GLY A 374 -24.88 -19.03 22.68
CA GLY A 374 -24.91 -20.49 22.67
C GLY A 374 -25.49 -21.14 23.93
N ASP A 375 -25.44 -20.42 25.07
CA ASP A 375 -26.20 -20.71 26.30
C ASP A 375 -27.61 -20.08 26.24
#